data_AF-A0A916HDQ3-F1
#
_entry.id   AF-A0A916HDQ3-F1
#
_cell.length_a   1.000
_cell.length_b   1.000
_cell.length_c   1.000
_cell.angle_alpha   90.00
_cell.angle_beta   90.00
_cell.angle_gamma   90.00
#
_symmetry.space_group_name_H-M   'P 1'
#
loop_
_entity.id
_entity.type
_entity.pdbx_description
1 polymer ?
#
loop_
_entity_poly.entity_id
_entity_poly.type
_entity_poly.pdbx_seq_one_letter_code
_entity_poly.pdbx_strand_id
1 'polypeptide(L)'
;MTKQLPLRQRIRKALVILTFLSFPITMNFLSPYVIIDGAMNGIVNGSLVMFGLMFVSSLFLGRAWCGWVCPGGGMQEIVEPVNNKPINGKKIDWIKWLIWIPWISLIAWLVISSGGYKTINLLYHTQGGISVAGSPDRPIFIAYIIYYGVVSLFVGLAIFTGRRAGCHTICWMAPFMIIGRWIRNRFGWASLRLVADSSACADCKKCTSNCPMSLDVNGIVQLGKMENSECILCGTCVDNCASSAIRYSFSAGK
;
A
#
# COMPACT_ATOMS: atom_id res chain seq x y z
N MET A 1 14.47 27.37 12.85
CA MET A 1 13.13 26.96 13.34
C MET A 1 12.64 25.79 12.50
N THR A 2 12.49 24.62 13.09
CA THR A 2 11.85 23.45 12.44
C THR A 2 10.35 23.72 12.34
N LYS A 3 9.86 24.05 11.13
CA LYS A 3 8.44 24.26 10.88
C LYS A 3 7.71 22.94 11.07
N GLN A 4 6.70 22.92 11.94
CA GLN A 4 5.88 21.72 12.14
C GLN A 4 5.14 21.34 10.84
N LEU A 5 4.95 20.04 10.64
CA LEU A 5 4.13 19.53 9.54
C LEU A 5 2.66 19.97 9.72
N PRO A 6 1.91 20.15 8.62
CA PRO A 6 0.47 20.36 8.66
C PRO A 6 -0.24 19.23 9.43
N LEU A 7 -1.36 19.55 10.10
CA LEU A 7 -2.08 18.62 10.98
C LEU A 7 -2.41 17.29 10.27
N ARG A 8 -2.86 17.34 9.01
CA ARG A 8 -3.15 16.15 8.20
C ARG A 8 -1.93 15.23 8.05
N GLN A 9 -0.76 15.78 7.74
CA GLN A 9 0.47 14.99 7.60
C GLN A 9 0.97 14.46 8.94
N ARG A 10 0.76 15.20 10.04
CA ARG A 10 1.08 14.71 11.39
C ARG A 10 0.24 13.49 11.76
N ILE A 11 -1.07 13.56 11.55
CA ILE A 11 -1.99 12.44 11.78
C ILE A 11 -1.61 11.25 10.89
N ARG A 12 -1.38 11.48 9.59
CA ARG A 12 -0.97 10.43 8.64
C ARG A 12 0.32 9.73 9.08
N LYS A 13 1.37 10.50 9.40
CA LYS A 13 2.66 9.96 9.86
C LYS A 13 2.50 9.18 11.18
N ALA A 14 1.71 9.69 12.12
CA ALA A 14 1.42 8.98 13.37
C ALA A 14 0.72 7.64 13.10
N LEU A 15 -0.29 7.61 12.22
CA LEU A 15 -1.01 6.38 11.89
C LEU A 15 -0.10 5.33 11.25
N VAL A 16 0.72 5.68 10.25
CA VAL A 16 1.62 4.71 9.61
C VAL A 16 2.75 4.22 10.54
N ILE A 17 3.16 5.03 11.52
CA ILE A 17 4.11 4.62 12.56
C ILE A 17 3.44 3.63 13.51
N LEU A 18 2.23 3.94 13.99
CA LEU A 18 1.47 3.05 14.86
C LEU A 18 1.18 1.70 14.21
N THR A 19 0.84 1.68 12.91
CA THR A 19 0.63 0.42 12.20
C THR A 19 1.91 -0.37 11.96
N PHE A 20 3.04 0.31 11.74
CA PHE A 20 4.34 -0.37 11.72
C PHE A 20 4.68 -0.99 13.08
N LEU A 21 4.42 -0.30 14.19
CA LEU A 21 4.62 -0.85 15.53
C LEU A 21 3.71 -2.05 15.82
N SER A 22 2.49 -2.07 15.26
CA SER A 22 1.59 -3.22 15.34
C SER A 22 1.86 -4.30 14.28
N PHE A 23 2.92 -4.19 13.49
CA PHE A 23 3.26 -5.17 12.46
C PHE A 23 3.48 -6.61 13.00
N PRO A 24 4.09 -6.84 14.19
CA PRO A 24 4.19 -8.18 14.78
C PRO A 24 2.82 -8.84 15.06
N ILE A 25 1.76 -8.05 15.16
CA ILE A 25 0.38 -8.53 15.37
C ILE A 25 -0.30 -8.76 14.01
N THR A 26 -0.06 -7.87 13.04
CA THR A 26 -0.79 -7.83 11.77
C THR A 26 -0.12 -8.57 10.60
N MET A 27 1.14 -9.00 10.74
CA MET A 27 1.93 -9.59 9.64
C MET A 27 1.23 -10.75 8.92
N ASN A 28 0.58 -11.67 9.65
CA ASN A 28 -0.09 -12.81 9.02
C ASN A 28 -1.30 -12.39 8.17
N PHE A 29 -2.02 -11.34 8.57
CA PHE A 29 -3.15 -10.80 7.81
C PHE A 29 -2.72 -10.09 6.51
N LEU A 30 -1.45 -9.71 6.40
CA LEU A 30 -0.88 -9.10 5.21
C LEU A 30 -0.05 -10.10 4.37
N SER A 31 0.03 -11.36 4.83
CA SER A 31 0.90 -12.37 4.27
C SER A 31 0.26 -13.11 3.09
N PRO A 32 0.94 -13.17 1.93
CA PRO A 32 0.45 -13.92 0.77
C PRO A 32 0.54 -15.42 0.99
N TYR A 33 1.48 -15.87 1.83
CA TYR A 33 1.68 -17.28 2.20
C TYR A 33 0.48 -17.85 2.94
N VAL A 34 -0.09 -17.10 3.90
CA VAL A 34 -1.25 -17.55 4.69
C VAL A 34 -2.46 -17.81 3.78
N ILE A 35 -2.59 -17.08 2.67
CA ILE A 35 -3.64 -17.33 1.67
C ILE A 35 -3.38 -18.61 0.88
N ILE A 36 -2.14 -18.85 0.45
CA ILE A 36 -1.76 -20.08 -0.26
C ILE A 36 -2.02 -21.31 0.60
N ASP A 37 -1.53 -21.28 1.85
CA ASP A 37 -1.69 -22.40 2.77
C ASP A 37 -3.16 -22.63 3.16
N GLY A 38 -3.92 -21.55 3.37
CA GLY A 38 -5.37 -21.65 3.52
C GLY A 38 -6.06 -22.23 2.27
N ALA A 39 -5.63 -21.86 1.06
CA ALA A 39 -6.18 -22.42 -0.18
C ALA A 39 -5.91 -23.93 -0.29
N MET A 40 -4.71 -24.40 0.06
CA MET A 40 -4.36 -25.83 0.09
C MET A 40 -5.26 -26.63 1.03
N ASN A 41 -5.58 -26.05 2.19
CA ASN A 41 -6.39 -26.69 3.23
C ASN A 41 -7.90 -26.42 3.09
N GLY A 42 -8.33 -25.65 2.09
CA GLY A 42 -9.74 -25.25 1.93
C GLY A 42 -10.26 -24.35 3.06
N ILE A 43 -9.41 -23.48 3.62
CA ILE A 43 -9.69 -22.58 4.74
C ILE A 43 -9.72 -21.12 4.27
N VAL A 44 -10.84 -20.44 4.48
CA VAL A 44 -10.92 -18.97 4.41
C VAL A 44 -10.23 -18.40 5.64
N ASN A 45 -9.10 -17.73 5.44
CA ASN A 45 -8.29 -17.15 6.52
C ASN A 45 -8.39 -15.63 6.61
N GLY A 46 -7.88 -15.07 7.71
CA GLY A 46 -7.90 -13.62 7.95
C GLY A 46 -7.14 -12.81 6.91
N SER A 47 -6.08 -13.37 6.31
CA SER A 47 -5.36 -12.70 5.22
C SER A 47 -6.27 -12.52 4.00
N LEU A 48 -6.93 -13.59 3.54
CA LEU A 48 -7.87 -13.50 2.41
C LEU A 48 -8.96 -12.44 2.63
N VAL A 49 -9.53 -12.40 3.86
CA VAL A 49 -10.52 -11.39 4.24
C VAL A 49 -9.92 -9.98 4.22
N MET A 50 -8.71 -9.79 4.77
CA MET A 50 -8.04 -8.50 4.79
C MET A 50 -7.77 -7.97 3.37
N PHE A 51 -7.30 -8.81 2.45
CA PHE A 51 -7.11 -8.44 1.05
C PHE A 51 -8.44 -8.12 0.35
N GLY A 52 -9.52 -8.86 0.65
CA GLY A 52 -10.87 -8.55 0.19
C GLY A 52 -11.34 -7.17 0.69
N LEU A 53 -11.17 -6.87 1.97
CA LEU A 53 -11.50 -5.57 2.57
C LEU A 53 -10.67 -4.44 1.95
N MET A 54 -9.38 -4.67 1.68
CA MET A 54 -8.54 -3.70 1.00
C MET A 54 -9.02 -3.43 -0.42
N PHE A 55 -9.40 -4.47 -1.16
CA PHE A 55 -9.99 -4.33 -2.49
C PHE A 55 -11.29 -3.52 -2.44
N VAL A 56 -12.23 -3.88 -1.56
CA VAL A 56 -13.51 -3.15 -1.39
C VAL A 56 -13.26 -1.71 -0.98
N SER A 57 -12.37 -1.46 -0.01
CA SER A 57 -12.02 -0.11 0.42
C SER A 57 -11.47 0.73 -0.74
N SER A 58 -10.73 0.12 -1.66
CA SER A 58 -10.14 0.83 -2.80
C SER A 58 -11.15 1.30 -3.84
N LEU A 59 -12.35 0.70 -3.87
CA LEU A 59 -13.46 1.16 -4.70
C LEU A 59 -13.91 2.58 -4.31
N PHE A 60 -13.78 2.94 -3.03
CA PHE A 60 -14.21 4.24 -2.50
C PHE A 60 -13.02 5.15 -2.16
N LEU A 61 -11.96 4.59 -1.57
CA LEU A 61 -10.81 5.33 -1.04
C LEU A 61 -9.56 5.20 -1.92
N GLY A 62 -9.63 4.46 -3.03
CA GLY A 62 -8.48 4.22 -3.92
C GLY A 62 -7.33 3.55 -3.17
N ARG A 63 -6.12 4.07 -3.31
CA ARG A 63 -4.92 3.53 -2.63
C ARG A 63 -4.62 4.20 -1.29
N ALA A 64 -5.60 4.85 -0.65
CA ALA A 64 -5.40 5.55 0.62
C ALA A 64 -4.81 4.64 1.73
N TRP A 65 -5.16 3.35 1.75
CA TRP A 65 -4.58 2.38 2.69
C TRP A 65 -3.03 2.37 2.65
N CYS A 66 -2.43 2.41 1.45
CA CYS A 66 -0.97 2.49 1.27
C CYS A 66 -0.34 3.81 1.77
N GLY A 67 -1.13 4.87 1.87
CA GLY A 67 -0.69 6.21 2.31
C GLY A 67 -0.89 6.47 3.80
N TRP A 68 -1.82 5.75 4.44
CA TRP A 68 -2.33 6.07 5.77
C TRP A 68 -2.24 4.93 6.79
N VAL A 69 -2.25 3.67 6.35
CA VAL A 69 -2.41 2.51 7.24
C VAL A 69 -1.36 1.43 7.01
N CYS A 70 -0.82 1.28 5.80
CA CYS A 70 0.10 0.20 5.46
C CYS A 70 1.41 0.25 6.31
N PRO A 71 1.73 -0.82 7.09
CA PRO A 71 2.99 -0.89 7.84
C PRO A 71 4.21 -0.93 6.91
N GLY A 72 4.09 -1.55 5.74
CA GLY A 72 5.12 -1.56 4.69
C GLY A 72 5.43 -0.17 4.14
N GLY A 73 4.43 0.70 4.05
CA GLY A 73 4.63 2.11 3.71
C GLY A 73 5.25 2.89 4.87
N GLY A 74 4.79 2.61 6.11
CA GLY A 74 5.30 3.22 7.34
C GLY A 74 6.80 3.00 7.52
N MET A 75 7.28 1.76 7.47
CA MET A 75 8.70 1.46 7.67
C MET A 75 9.60 2.13 6.62
N GLN A 76 9.16 2.23 5.36
CA GLN A 76 9.92 2.89 4.31
C GLN A 76 9.91 4.43 4.46
N GLU A 77 8.82 5.01 4.97
CA GLU A 77 8.75 6.46 5.27
C GLU A 77 9.55 6.87 6.51
N ILE A 78 9.71 5.96 7.48
CA ILE A 78 10.57 6.19 8.66
C ILE A 78 12.04 6.25 8.24
N VAL A 79 12.42 5.45 7.25
CA VAL A 79 13.81 5.32 6.76
C VAL A 79 14.12 6.29 5.60
N GLU A 80 13.11 7.02 5.10
CA GLU A 80 13.25 8.06 4.08
C GLU A 80 14.37 9.09 4.36
N PRO A 81 14.64 9.54 5.61
CA PRO A 81 15.76 10.44 5.90
C PRO A 81 17.15 9.85 5.59
N VAL A 82 17.28 8.51 5.54
CA VAL A 82 18.54 7.82 5.19
C VAL A 82 18.77 7.86 3.68
N ASN A 83 17.73 7.61 2.89
CA ASN A 83 17.78 7.70 1.42
C ASN A 83 16.46 8.21 0.83
N ASN A 84 16.43 9.51 0.50
CA ASN A 84 15.29 10.18 -0.12
C ASN A 84 15.41 10.26 -1.65
N LYS A 85 16.24 9.41 -2.29
CA LYS A 85 16.37 9.40 -3.74
C LYS A 85 15.03 9.04 -4.39
N PRO A 86 14.52 9.83 -5.35
CA PRO A 86 13.31 9.48 -6.08
C PRO A 86 13.58 8.29 -7.01
N ILE A 87 12.60 7.39 -7.10
CA ILE A 87 12.68 6.20 -7.96
C ILE A 87 11.87 6.44 -9.23
N ASN A 88 12.43 6.04 -10.38
CA ASN A 88 11.69 6.02 -11.63
C ASN A 88 10.80 4.77 -11.70
N GLY A 89 9.57 4.90 -11.19
CA GLY A 89 8.60 3.82 -11.14
C GLY A 89 8.24 3.23 -12.52
N LYS A 90 8.32 3.98 -13.62
CA LYS A 90 7.77 3.56 -14.93
C LYS A 90 8.23 2.17 -15.42
N LYS A 91 9.47 1.76 -15.12
CA LYS A 91 10.01 0.45 -15.51
C LYS A 91 9.82 -0.62 -14.44
N ILE A 92 9.86 -0.22 -13.18
CA ILE A 92 9.98 -1.13 -12.03
C ILE A 92 8.60 -1.44 -11.44
N ASP A 93 7.63 -0.53 -11.58
CA ASP A 93 6.25 -0.66 -11.14
C ASP A 93 5.53 -1.85 -11.75
N TRP A 94 6.00 -2.38 -12.88
CA TRP A 94 5.45 -3.58 -13.49
C TRP A 94 5.78 -4.86 -12.70
N ILE A 95 6.90 -4.89 -11.95
CA ILE A 95 7.36 -6.09 -11.22
C ILE A 95 6.30 -6.61 -10.26
N LYS A 96 5.52 -5.71 -9.63
CA LYS A 96 4.42 -6.13 -8.75
C LYS A 96 3.36 -6.96 -9.46
N TRP A 97 3.13 -6.74 -10.76
CA TRP A 97 2.22 -7.56 -11.57
C TRP A 97 2.82 -8.92 -11.91
N LEU A 98 4.14 -8.98 -12.14
CA LEU A 98 4.88 -10.23 -12.31
C LEU A 98 4.83 -11.11 -11.06
N ILE A 99 4.80 -10.51 -9.86
CA ILE A 99 4.65 -11.26 -8.60
C ILE A 99 3.18 -11.63 -8.37
N TRP A 100 2.26 -10.71 -8.63
CA TRP A 100 0.83 -10.87 -8.29
C TRP A 100 0.10 -11.85 -9.20
N ILE A 101 0.36 -11.86 -10.51
CA ILE A 101 -0.33 -12.74 -11.46
C ILE A 101 -0.08 -14.23 -11.11
N PRO A 102 1.18 -14.71 -11.01
CA PRO A 102 1.44 -16.10 -10.65
C PRO A 102 0.87 -16.46 -9.27
N TRP A 103 0.93 -15.54 -8.32
CA TRP A 103 0.42 -15.77 -6.98
C TRP A 103 -1.11 -15.95 -6.95
N ILE A 104 -1.86 -15.10 -7.67
CA ILE A 104 -3.32 -15.27 -7.80
C ILE A 104 -3.68 -16.52 -8.60
N SER A 105 -2.96 -16.80 -9.69
CA SER A 105 -3.16 -18.01 -10.49
C SER A 105 -2.93 -19.27 -9.65
N LEU A 106 -1.90 -19.28 -8.80
CA LEU A 106 -1.63 -20.37 -7.87
C LEU A 106 -2.75 -20.55 -6.86
N ILE A 107 -3.23 -19.47 -6.24
CA ILE A 107 -4.35 -19.53 -5.30
C ILE A 107 -5.60 -20.08 -5.98
N ALA A 108 -5.95 -19.57 -7.16
CA ALA A 108 -7.12 -20.05 -7.91
C ALA A 108 -7.03 -21.54 -8.23
N TRP A 109 -5.86 -21.99 -8.69
CA TRP A 109 -5.60 -23.40 -8.97
C TRP A 109 -5.71 -24.28 -7.73
N LEU A 110 -5.12 -23.86 -6.60
CA LEU A 110 -5.18 -24.60 -5.34
C LEU A 110 -6.59 -24.74 -4.80
N VAL A 111 -7.39 -23.66 -4.85
CA VAL A 111 -8.80 -23.69 -4.41
C VAL A 111 -9.63 -24.64 -5.27
N ILE A 112 -9.41 -24.67 -6.58
CA ILE A 112 -10.11 -25.62 -7.47
C ILE A 112 -9.66 -27.06 -7.16
N SER A 113 -8.35 -27.27 -6.98
CA SER A 113 -7.76 -28.58 -6.67
C SER A 113 -8.18 -29.12 -5.31
N SER A 114 -8.44 -28.28 -4.31
CA SER A 114 -8.85 -28.69 -2.96
C SER A 114 -10.36 -29.00 -2.85
N GLY A 115 -11.12 -28.75 -3.91
CA GLY A 115 -12.58 -28.84 -3.93
C GLY A 115 -13.26 -27.62 -3.28
N GLY A 116 -12.61 -26.46 -3.28
CA GLY A 116 -13.13 -25.20 -2.75
C GLY A 116 -12.82 -24.96 -1.28
N TYR A 117 -13.37 -23.86 -0.76
CA TYR A 117 -13.30 -23.51 0.66
C TYR A 117 -14.39 -24.23 1.45
N LYS A 118 -13.99 -24.94 2.50
CA LYS A 118 -14.87 -25.77 3.35
C LYS A 118 -15.05 -25.19 4.74
N THR A 119 -14.07 -24.44 5.24
CA THR A 119 -14.09 -23.88 6.59
C THR A 119 -13.61 -22.44 6.62
N ILE A 120 -13.94 -21.71 7.69
CA ILE A 120 -13.53 -20.32 7.91
C ILE A 120 -12.76 -20.27 9.24
N ASN A 121 -11.51 -19.84 9.19
CA ASN A 121 -10.69 -19.59 10.38
C ASN A 121 -9.91 -18.28 10.21
N LEU A 122 -10.45 -17.19 10.75
CA LEU A 122 -9.85 -15.86 10.60
C LEU A 122 -8.50 -15.71 11.31
N LEU A 123 -8.26 -16.51 12.36
CA LEU A 123 -7.01 -16.50 13.13
C LEU A 123 -6.05 -17.61 12.72
N TYR A 124 -6.21 -18.16 11.51
CA TYR A 124 -5.29 -19.15 10.98
C TYR A 124 -3.84 -18.64 11.04
N HIS A 125 -2.93 -19.48 11.55
CA HIS A 125 -1.52 -19.14 11.86
C HIS A 125 -1.29 -18.05 12.91
N THR A 126 -2.33 -17.57 13.59
CA THR A 126 -2.25 -16.47 14.57
C THR A 126 -2.68 -16.95 15.95
N GLN A 127 -1.72 -17.24 16.83
CA GLN A 127 -1.99 -17.70 18.19
C GLN A 127 -2.11 -16.52 19.16
N GLY A 128 -3.15 -16.52 19.99
CA GLY A 128 -3.41 -15.44 20.96
C GLY A 128 -3.58 -14.05 20.33
N GLY A 129 -3.88 -13.99 19.03
CA GLY A 129 -3.96 -12.73 18.28
C GLY A 129 -2.62 -12.15 17.82
N ILE A 130 -1.48 -12.81 18.11
CA ILE A 130 -0.14 -12.31 17.78
C ILE A 130 0.45 -13.14 16.62
N SER A 131 0.79 -12.49 15.51
CA SER A 131 1.33 -13.17 14.33
C SER A 131 2.72 -13.79 14.57
N VAL A 132 3.49 -13.27 15.51
CA VAL A 132 4.88 -13.67 15.81
C VAL A 132 5.00 -14.53 17.08
N ALA A 133 3.89 -14.93 17.72
CA ALA A 133 3.92 -15.70 18.98
C ALA A 133 4.40 -17.16 18.84
N GLY A 134 4.61 -17.65 17.61
CA GLY A 134 4.85 -19.06 17.33
C GLY A 134 3.55 -19.88 17.36
N SER A 135 3.56 -21.03 16.70
CA SER A 135 2.51 -22.04 16.71
C SER A 135 3.16 -23.43 16.66
N PRO A 136 2.43 -24.53 16.99
CA PRO A 136 2.93 -25.90 16.82
C PRO A 136 3.50 -26.15 15.42
N ASP A 137 2.88 -25.56 14.40
CA ASP A 137 3.29 -25.69 13.00
C ASP A 137 4.42 -24.71 12.62
N ARG A 138 4.59 -23.61 13.36
CA ARG A 138 5.60 -22.57 13.13
C ARG A 138 6.29 -22.15 14.42
N PRO A 139 7.45 -22.75 14.77
CA PRO A 139 8.23 -22.36 15.93
C PRO A 139 8.47 -20.85 16.00
N ILE A 140 8.50 -20.31 17.22
CA ILE A 140 8.66 -18.87 17.47
C ILE A 140 9.90 -18.28 16.79
N PHE A 141 11.01 -19.03 16.77
CA PHE A 141 12.24 -18.60 16.10
C PHE A 141 12.05 -18.38 14.59
N ILE A 142 11.34 -19.28 13.91
CA ILE A 142 11.01 -19.14 12.48
C ILE A 142 10.09 -17.94 12.26
N ALA A 143 9.17 -17.69 13.19
CA ALA A 143 8.28 -16.53 13.14
C ALA A 143 9.04 -15.20 13.14
N TYR A 144 10.04 -15.06 14.02
CA TYR A 144 10.90 -13.89 14.09
C TYR A 144 11.83 -13.77 12.87
N ILE A 145 12.37 -14.88 12.36
CA ILE A 145 13.17 -14.86 11.11
C ILE A 145 12.35 -14.27 9.96
N ILE A 146 11.11 -14.73 9.78
CA ILE A 146 10.23 -14.22 8.72
C ILE A 146 9.92 -12.74 8.95
N TYR A 147 9.59 -12.36 10.18
CA TYR A 147 9.30 -10.97 10.54
C TYR A 147 10.47 -10.04 10.22
N TYR A 148 11.67 -10.32 10.74
CA TYR A 148 12.85 -9.52 10.48
C TYR A 148 13.30 -9.60 9.02
N GLY A 149 13.06 -10.73 8.34
CA GLY A 149 13.30 -10.88 6.91
C GLY A 149 12.44 -9.91 6.10
N VAL A 150 11.14 -9.83 6.37
CA VAL A 150 10.23 -8.90 5.68
C VAL A 150 10.57 -7.45 6.00
N VAL A 151 10.84 -7.11 7.26
CA VAL A 151 11.27 -5.76 7.65
C VAL A 151 12.57 -5.39 6.94
N SER A 152 13.58 -6.25 6.98
CA SER A 152 14.88 -6.02 6.34
C SER A 152 14.77 -5.90 4.83
N LEU A 153 13.87 -6.65 4.18
CA LEU A 153 13.60 -6.54 2.76
C LEU A 153 13.05 -5.16 2.40
N PHE A 154 11.97 -4.71 3.06
CA PHE A 154 11.35 -3.42 2.76
C PHE A 154 12.24 -2.23 3.15
N VAL A 155 12.87 -2.30 4.31
CA VAL A 155 13.82 -1.28 4.79
C VAL A 155 15.07 -1.26 3.90
N GLY A 156 15.66 -2.41 3.60
CA GLY A 156 16.84 -2.52 2.74
C GLY A 156 16.58 -1.95 1.34
N LEU A 157 15.46 -2.31 0.71
CA LEU A 157 15.07 -1.72 -0.56
C LEU A 157 14.98 -0.19 -0.47
N ALA A 158 14.39 0.35 0.60
CA ALA A 158 14.30 1.81 0.79
C ALA A 158 15.67 2.47 0.99
N ILE A 159 16.55 1.87 1.80
CA ILE A 159 17.91 2.38 2.07
C ILE A 159 18.76 2.38 0.80
N PHE A 160 18.74 1.30 0.02
CA PHE A 160 19.66 1.14 -1.10
C PHE A 160 19.13 1.74 -2.42
N THR A 161 17.82 1.69 -2.65
CA THR A 161 17.24 2.06 -3.96
C THR A 161 16.60 3.45 -3.94
N GLY A 162 16.02 3.86 -2.80
CA GLY A 162 15.38 5.16 -2.62
C GLY A 162 14.01 5.05 -1.97
N ARG A 163 13.33 6.19 -1.85
CA ARG A 163 12.07 6.29 -1.12
C ARG A 163 10.99 5.36 -1.69
N ARG A 164 10.33 4.62 -0.80
CA ARG A 164 9.23 3.69 -1.13
C ARG A 164 9.57 2.63 -2.20
N ALA A 165 10.84 2.23 -2.33
CA ALA A 165 11.28 1.21 -3.29
C ALA A 165 10.50 -0.11 -3.23
N GLY A 166 10.21 -0.62 -2.03
CA GLY A 166 9.43 -1.84 -1.83
C GLY A 166 7.99 -1.69 -2.32
N CYS A 167 7.41 -0.48 -2.26
CA CYS A 167 6.08 -0.21 -2.82
C CYS A 167 6.07 -0.18 -4.35
N HIS A 168 7.18 0.21 -4.99
CA HIS A 168 7.35 0.21 -6.44
C HIS A 168 7.64 -1.20 -6.99
N THR A 169 8.36 -2.03 -6.22
CA THR A 169 8.89 -3.33 -6.69
C THR A 169 8.05 -4.53 -6.24
N ILE A 170 8.19 -4.90 -4.97
CA ILE A 170 7.83 -6.21 -4.42
C ILE A 170 6.44 -6.26 -3.78
N CYS A 171 5.77 -5.11 -3.65
CA CYS A 171 4.48 -5.02 -2.98
C CYS A 171 3.36 -5.73 -3.77
N TRP A 172 3.13 -7.01 -3.44
CA TRP A 172 2.05 -7.84 -3.98
C TRP A 172 0.65 -7.32 -3.62
N MET A 173 0.53 -6.45 -2.61
CA MET A 173 -0.75 -5.88 -2.21
C MET A 173 -1.23 -4.76 -3.13
N ALA A 174 -0.31 -4.07 -3.81
CA ALA A 174 -0.64 -2.89 -4.61
C ALA A 174 -1.59 -3.19 -5.78
N PRO A 175 -1.43 -4.28 -6.57
CA PRO A 175 -2.35 -4.62 -7.66
C PRO A 175 -3.82 -4.68 -7.25
N PHE A 176 -4.18 -5.26 -6.09
CA PHE A 176 -5.58 -5.30 -5.66
C PHE A 176 -6.22 -3.91 -5.60
N MET A 177 -5.54 -2.95 -4.98
CA MET A 177 -6.08 -1.59 -4.85
C MET A 177 -5.99 -0.81 -6.17
N ILE A 178 -5.03 -1.13 -7.04
CA ILE A 178 -4.94 -0.55 -8.39
C ILE A 178 -6.14 -1.02 -9.23
N ILE A 179 -6.48 -2.31 -9.17
CA ILE A 179 -7.64 -2.88 -9.86
C ILE A 179 -8.92 -2.24 -9.34
N GLY A 180 -9.12 -2.16 -8.02
CA GLY A 180 -10.33 -1.53 -7.48
C GLY A 180 -10.44 -0.04 -7.85
N ARG A 181 -9.31 0.69 -7.88
CA ARG A 181 -9.27 2.05 -8.42
C ARG A 181 -9.61 2.10 -9.92
N TRP A 182 -9.12 1.15 -10.72
CA TRP A 182 -9.46 1.08 -12.14
C TRP A 182 -10.97 0.81 -12.33
N ILE A 183 -11.54 -0.10 -11.54
CA ILE A 183 -12.98 -0.44 -11.55
C ILE A 183 -13.82 0.81 -11.25
N ARG A 184 -13.57 1.52 -10.13
CA ARG A 184 -14.36 2.72 -9.79
C ARG A 184 -14.30 3.81 -10.88
N ASN A 185 -13.17 3.96 -11.56
CA ASN A 185 -13.01 4.93 -12.64
C ASN A 185 -13.72 4.47 -13.92
N ARG A 186 -13.85 3.17 -14.13
CA ARG A 186 -14.56 2.58 -15.27
C ARG A 186 -16.08 2.69 -15.12
N PHE A 187 -16.58 2.46 -13.90
CA PHE A 187 -18.01 2.57 -13.56
C PHE A 187 -18.45 3.99 -13.19
N GLY A 188 -17.50 4.89 -12.90
CA GLY A 188 -17.77 6.31 -12.74
C GLY A 188 -18.50 6.69 -11.44
N TRP A 189 -18.42 5.90 -10.38
CA TRP A 189 -19.04 6.26 -9.11
C TRP A 189 -18.18 7.22 -8.27
N ALA A 190 -18.84 7.89 -7.32
CA ALA A 190 -18.19 8.85 -6.43
C ALA A 190 -17.14 8.16 -5.53
N SER A 191 -15.94 8.73 -5.50
CA SER A 191 -14.83 8.19 -4.72
C SER A 191 -13.78 9.26 -4.40
N LEU A 192 -12.96 9.00 -3.38
CA LEU A 192 -11.87 9.87 -2.96
C LEU A 192 -10.79 9.96 -4.05
N ARG A 193 -10.49 11.19 -4.46
CA ARG A 193 -9.50 11.52 -5.48
C ARG A 193 -8.84 12.87 -5.20
N LEU A 194 -7.85 13.20 -6.02
CA LEU A 194 -7.28 14.53 -6.10
C LEU A 194 -7.83 15.24 -7.32
N VAL A 195 -8.19 16.50 -7.17
CA VAL A 195 -8.55 17.40 -8.27
C VAL A 195 -7.57 18.57 -8.23
N ALA A 196 -7.19 19.06 -9.40
CA ALA A 196 -6.32 20.22 -9.51
C ALA A 196 -6.91 21.29 -10.41
N ASP A 197 -6.55 22.52 -10.11
CA ASP A 197 -6.76 23.69 -10.95
C ASP A 197 -5.41 24.10 -11.54
N SER A 198 -5.20 23.84 -12.83
CA SER A 198 -3.96 24.16 -13.51
C SER A 198 -3.73 25.68 -13.61
N SER A 199 -4.80 26.48 -13.67
CA SER A 199 -4.69 27.94 -13.75
C SER A 199 -4.15 28.57 -12.47
N ALA A 200 -4.40 27.93 -11.32
CA ALA A 200 -3.87 28.33 -10.02
C ALA A 200 -2.45 27.77 -9.75
N CYS A 201 -1.87 26.97 -10.65
CA CYS A 201 -0.57 26.33 -10.44
C CYS A 201 0.58 27.30 -10.72
N ALA A 202 1.39 27.61 -9.71
CA ALA A 202 2.58 28.47 -9.85
C ALA A 202 3.85 27.75 -10.38
N ASP A 203 3.70 26.55 -10.94
CA ASP A 203 4.78 25.71 -11.47
C ASP A 203 6.02 25.47 -10.57
N CYS A 204 5.87 25.61 -9.25
CA CYS A 204 7.01 25.59 -8.32
C CYS A 204 7.64 24.21 -8.05
N LYS A 205 7.09 23.13 -8.62
CA LYS A 205 7.55 21.72 -8.51
C LYS A 205 7.68 21.12 -7.11
N LYS A 206 7.28 21.82 -6.04
CA LYS A 206 7.29 21.32 -4.65
C LYS A 206 6.44 20.06 -4.44
N CYS A 207 5.32 19.94 -5.17
CA CYS A 207 4.48 18.76 -5.11
C CYS A 207 5.16 17.50 -5.68
N THR A 208 5.99 17.65 -6.73
CA THR A 208 6.80 16.56 -7.30
C THR A 208 7.96 16.20 -6.37
N SER A 209 8.71 17.20 -5.88
CA SER A 209 9.87 16.93 -5.01
C SER A 209 9.45 16.19 -3.73
N ASN A 210 8.31 16.54 -3.15
CA ASN A 210 7.83 15.99 -1.88
C ASN A 210 6.88 14.80 -2.05
N CYS A 211 6.64 14.29 -3.26
CA CYS A 211 5.78 13.13 -3.46
C CYS A 211 6.49 11.87 -2.96
N PRO A 212 6.00 11.17 -1.91
CA PRO A 212 6.69 9.99 -1.38
C PRO A 212 6.72 8.82 -2.37
N MET A 213 5.82 8.81 -3.36
CA MET A 213 5.77 7.83 -4.46
C MET A 213 6.57 8.28 -5.70
N SER A 214 7.38 9.34 -5.59
CA SER A 214 8.24 9.82 -6.69
C SER A 214 7.49 10.17 -7.98
N LEU A 215 6.23 10.60 -7.88
CA LEU A 215 5.43 11.00 -9.04
C LEU A 215 5.75 12.42 -9.46
N ASP A 216 5.71 12.68 -10.77
CA ASP A 216 5.74 14.03 -11.32
C ASP A 216 4.37 14.71 -11.17
N VAL A 217 4.03 15.07 -9.93
CA VAL A 217 2.75 15.68 -9.57
C VAL A 217 2.55 17.02 -10.29
N ASN A 218 3.60 17.82 -10.45
CA ASN A 218 3.55 19.08 -11.17
C ASN A 218 3.17 18.87 -12.64
N GLY A 219 3.83 17.95 -13.36
CA GLY A 219 3.43 17.60 -14.73
C GLY A 219 1.99 17.06 -14.81
N ILE A 220 1.57 16.23 -13.84
CA ILE A 220 0.20 15.71 -13.73
C ILE A 220 -0.83 16.85 -13.57
N VAL A 221 -0.52 17.87 -12.76
CA VAL A 221 -1.37 19.07 -12.56
C VAL A 221 -1.48 19.87 -13.87
N GLN A 222 -0.36 20.12 -14.55
CA GLN A 222 -0.34 20.88 -15.81
C GLN A 222 -1.16 20.18 -16.91
N LEU A 223 -1.17 18.85 -16.93
CA LEU A 223 -1.97 18.05 -17.85
C LEU A 223 -3.47 18.01 -17.51
N GLY A 224 -3.89 18.51 -16.33
CA GLY A 224 -5.27 18.46 -15.86
C GLY A 224 -5.80 17.05 -15.56
N LYS A 225 -4.93 16.03 -15.54
CA LYS A 225 -5.29 14.61 -15.40
C LYS A 225 -4.70 14.05 -14.11
N MET A 226 -5.36 14.32 -12.99
CA MET A 226 -4.85 13.98 -11.65
C MET A 226 -4.80 12.48 -11.33
N GLU A 227 -5.48 11.65 -12.12
CA GLU A 227 -5.50 10.21 -11.88
C GLU A 227 -4.17 9.54 -12.27
N ASN A 228 -3.60 8.81 -11.32
CA ASN A 228 -2.39 8.01 -11.51
C ASN A 228 -2.48 6.74 -10.66
N SER A 229 -2.16 5.57 -11.24
CA SER A 229 -2.26 4.28 -10.53
C SER A 229 -1.38 4.21 -9.29
N GLU A 230 -0.24 4.92 -9.28
CA GLU A 230 0.73 4.96 -8.18
C GLU A 230 0.42 5.98 -7.10
N CYS A 231 -0.56 6.86 -7.30
CA CYS A 231 -0.94 7.83 -6.28
C CYS A 231 -1.62 7.15 -5.08
N ILE A 232 -0.97 7.17 -3.92
CA ILE A 232 -1.47 6.58 -2.67
C ILE A 232 -2.44 7.49 -1.88
N LEU A 233 -2.84 8.65 -2.42
CA LEU A 233 -3.71 9.61 -1.74
C LEU A 233 -3.21 9.97 -0.32
N CYS A 234 -1.91 10.25 -0.17
CA CYS A 234 -1.32 10.68 1.10
C CYS A 234 -1.55 12.17 1.39
N GLY A 235 -1.89 12.98 0.38
CA GLY A 235 -2.18 14.41 0.53
C GLY A 235 -0.95 15.30 0.72
N THR A 236 0.26 14.74 0.63
CA THR A 236 1.51 15.53 0.78
C THR A 236 1.61 16.63 -0.27
N CYS A 237 1.08 16.42 -1.48
CA CYS A 237 1.02 17.45 -2.52
C CYS A 237 -0.01 18.55 -2.21
N VAL A 238 -1.15 18.21 -1.60
CA VAL A 238 -2.18 19.17 -1.17
C VAL A 238 -1.60 20.08 -0.08
N ASP A 239 -1.01 19.48 0.94
CA ASP A 239 -0.59 20.23 2.14
C ASP A 239 0.69 21.07 1.91
N ASN A 240 1.44 20.81 0.83
CA ASN A 240 2.62 21.59 0.45
C ASN A 240 2.36 22.59 -0.71
N CYS A 241 1.15 22.61 -1.28
CA CYS A 241 0.82 23.50 -2.38
C CYS A 241 0.47 24.90 -1.85
N ALA A 242 1.40 25.85 -1.98
CA ALA A 242 1.19 27.22 -1.51
C ALA A 242 0.07 27.96 -2.27
N SER A 243 -0.18 27.60 -3.54
CA SER A 243 -1.23 28.20 -4.35
C SER A 243 -2.59 27.50 -4.22
N SER A 244 -2.70 26.49 -3.35
CA SER A 244 -3.93 25.70 -3.16
C SER A 244 -4.49 25.09 -4.46
N ALA A 245 -3.64 24.86 -5.45
CA ALA A 245 -4.02 24.32 -6.76
C ALA A 245 -4.46 22.85 -6.72
N ILE A 246 -4.19 22.12 -5.64
CA ILE A 246 -4.51 20.68 -5.49
C ILE A 246 -5.40 20.49 -4.27
N ARG A 247 -6.51 19.77 -4.40
CA ARG A 247 -7.43 19.46 -3.30
C ARG A 247 -7.93 18.03 -3.35
N TYR A 248 -8.38 17.51 -2.20
CA TYR A 248 -9.19 16.30 -2.17
C TYR A 248 -10.60 16.60 -2.71
N SER A 249 -11.17 15.62 -3.38
CA SER A 249 -12.56 15.62 -3.80
C SER A 249 -13.16 14.24 -3.61
N PHE A 250 -14.45 14.18 -3.28
CA PHE A 250 -15.25 12.97 -3.36
C PHE A 250 -16.22 13.12 -4.52
N SER A 251 -15.79 12.69 -5.71
CA SER A 251 -16.55 12.89 -6.96
C SER A 251 -16.39 11.70 -7.89
N ALA A 252 -17.17 11.68 -8.97
CA ALA A 252 -17.01 10.75 -10.10
C ALA A 252 -15.96 11.27 -11.11
N GLY A 253 -15.51 10.41 -12.03
CA GLY A 253 -14.68 10.81 -13.19
C GLY A 253 -13.29 10.16 -13.26
N LYS A 254 -12.40 10.76 -14.05
CA LYS A 254 -10.95 10.48 -14.11
C LYS A 254 -10.19 11.78 -13.90
#